data_AF-A0A2W4L903-F1
#
_entry.id   AF-A0A2W4L903-F1
#
_cell.length_a   1.000
_cell.length_b   1.000
_cell.length_c   1.000
_cell.angle_alpha   90.00
_cell.angle_beta   90.00
_cell.angle_gamma   90.00
#
_symmetry.space_group_name_H-M   'P 1'
#
loop_
_entity.id
_entity.type
_entity.pdbx_description
1 polymer ?
#
loop_
_entity_poly.entity_id
_entity_poly.type
_entity_poly.pdbx_seq_one_letter_code
_entity_poly.pdbx_strand_id
1 'polypeptide(L)'
;MSWIFVGLFALAGCRGGPSEDPPVIPISKIVEHHIVPVTNMTYQPKAKAQAASEFWPDGMAQRLPPEGTIPRNGLKLDSAFFRGVDADGKPVTQYPVEVTLELVERGRERYDIYCAVCHDRAGQGRGIVPTRG
;
A
#
# COMPACT_ATOMS: atom_id res chain seq x y z
N MET A 1 -55.84 -30.02 0.73
CA MET A 1 -54.67 -30.27 1.59
C MET A 1 -53.33 -29.74 1.00
N SER A 2 -53.30 -28.91 -0.06
CA SER A 2 -52.04 -28.67 -0.83
C SER A 2 -51.63 -27.20 -1.05
N TRP A 3 -52.17 -26.24 -0.29
CA TRP A 3 -51.80 -24.81 -0.45
C TRP A 3 -51.15 -24.19 0.80
N ILE A 4 -51.30 -24.83 1.97
CA ILE A 4 -50.76 -24.34 3.25
C ILE A 4 -49.23 -24.49 3.31
N PHE A 5 -48.66 -25.52 2.69
CA PHE A 5 -47.21 -25.76 2.69
C PHE A 5 -46.43 -24.81 1.77
N VAL A 6 -47.05 -24.26 0.71
CA VAL A 6 -46.38 -23.35 -0.24
C VAL A 6 -46.20 -21.95 0.37
N GLY A 7 -47.15 -21.49 1.19
CA GLY A 7 -47.09 -20.17 1.83
C GLY A 7 -46.01 -20.04 2.90
N LEU A 8 -45.66 -21.13 3.59
CA LEU A 8 -44.71 -21.10 4.71
C LEU A 8 -43.25 -20.94 4.27
N PHE A 9 -42.88 -21.39 3.07
CA PHE A 9 -41.52 -21.27 2.54
C PHE A 9 -41.18 -19.85 2.02
N ALA A 10 -42.18 -19.05 1.63
CA ALA A 10 -41.97 -17.71 1.10
C ALA A 10 -41.46 -16.69 2.15
N LEU A 11 -41.66 -16.99 3.44
CA LEU A 11 -41.20 -16.14 4.56
C LEU A 11 -39.83 -16.57 5.12
N ALA A 12 -39.25 -17.67 4.62
CA ALA A 12 -37.96 -18.21 5.07
C ALA A 12 -36.76 -17.73 4.23
N GLY A 13 -36.91 -16.63 3.48
CA GLY A 13 -35.80 -16.02 2.74
C GLY A 13 -34.89 -15.24 3.69
N CYS A 14 -33.63 -15.68 3.83
CA CYS A 14 -32.59 -14.92 4.53
C CYS A 14 -32.40 -13.55 3.87
N ARG A 15 -32.95 -12.49 4.47
CA ARG A 15 -32.75 -11.09 4.05
C ARG A 15 -31.77 -10.41 5.02
N GLY A 16 -30.71 -9.81 4.50
CA GLY A 16 -29.81 -8.93 5.28
C GLY A 16 -28.48 -9.53 5.76
N GLY A 17 -27.99 -10.62 5.17
CA GLY A 17 -26.64 -11.10 5.42
C GLY A 17 -25.57 -10.20 4.81
N PRO A 18 -24.36 -10.11 5.39
CA PRO A 18 -23.23 -9.45 4.73
C PRO A 18 -22.92 -10.15 3.40
N SER A 19 -22.62 -9.35 2.38
CA SER A 19 -22.21 -9.85 1.05
C SER A 19 -20.69 -10.02 1.01
N GLU A 20 -20.23 -11.12 0.44
CA GLU A 20 -18.83 -11.30 0.04
C GLU A 20 -18.54 -10.72 -1.34
N ASP A 21 -19.59 -10.53 -2.17
CA ASP A 21 -19.45 -9.83 -3.43
C ASP A 21 -19.10 -8.37 -3.17
N PRO A 22 -18.26 -7.76 -4.04
CA PRO A 22 -18.00 -6.33 -3.99
C PRO A 22 -19.30 -5.54 -3.88
N PRO A 23 -19.30 -4.43 -3.12
CA PRO A 23 -20.48 -3.58 -3.02
C PRO A 23 -20.92 -3.18 -4.43
N VAL A 24 -22.23 -3.08 -4.63
CA VAL A 24 -22.83 -2.73 -5.92
C VAL A 24 -22.47 -1.28 -6.27
N ILE A 25 -21.27 -1.10 -6.78
CA ILE A 25 -20.77 0.10 -7.44
C ILE A 25 -20.74 -0.29 -8.93
N PRO A 26 -21.52 0.37 -9.79
CA PRO A 26 -21.77 -0.07 -11.16
C PRO A 26 -20.52 0.11 -12.02
N ILE A 27 -19.60 -0.84 -11.96
CA ILE A 27 -18.54 -1.03 -12.96
C ILE A 27 -18.39 -2.50 -13.36
N SER A 28 -19.01 -3.43 -12.63
CA SER A 28 -18.83 -4.87 -12.89
C SER A 28 -19.85 -5.46 -13.88
N LYS A 29 -20.97 -4.78 -14.16
CA LYS A 29 -21.96 -5.25 -15.13
C LYS A 29 -22.50 -4.08 -15.95
N ILE A 30 -22.17 -4.08 -17.24
CA ILE A 30 -22.47 -3.03 -18.23
C ILE A 30 -23.98 -2.81 -18.48
N VAL A 31 -24.86 -3.65 -17.97
CA VAL A 31 -26.28 -3.60 -18.31
C VAL A 31 -27.08 -4.13 -17.14
N GLU A 32 -27.66 -3.22 -16.37
CA GLU A 32 -29.10 -3.19 -16.09
C GLU A 32 -29.34 -2.25 -14.90
N HIS A 33 -29.98 -1.14 -15.26
CA HIS A 33 -30.79 -0.23 -14.45
C HIS A 33 -30.86 -0.54 -12.95
N HIS A 34 -30.53 0.43 -12.10
CA HIS A 34 -31.48 1.24 -11.31
C HIS A 34 -30.68 2.18 -10.38
N ILE A 35 -30.76 3.48 -10.67
CA ILE A 35 -30.44 4.66 -9.84
C ILE A 35 -29.19 4.54 -8.95
N VAL A 36 -28.05 5.03 -9.46
CA VAL A 36 -26.86 5.35 -8.67
C VAL A 36 -26.51 6.82 -8.90
N PRO A 37 -26.41 7.66 -7.86
CA PRO A 37 -26.07 9.06 -8.04
C PRO A 37 -24.58 9.15 -8.46
N VAL A 38 -24.34 9.50 -9.71
CA VAL A 38 -23.06 10.05 -10.23
C VAL A 38 -21.83 9.12 -10.10
N THR A 39 -21.76 8.07 -10.92
CA THR A 39 -20.54 7.21 -11.05
C THR A 39 -19.65 7.56 -12.23
N ASN A 40 -20.02 8.57 -13.02
CA ASN A 40 -19.29 9.05 -14.19
C ASN A 40 -17.84 9.49 -13.89
N MET A 41 -17.48 9.69 -12.61
CA MET A 41 -16.15 10.09 -12.16
C MET A 41 -15.53 9.15 -11.11
N THR A 42 -16.16 8.02 -10.79
CA THR A 42 -15.60 7.03 -9.84
C THR A 42 -14.35 6.37 -10.44
N TYR A 43 -14.43 5.99 -11.72
CA TYR A 43 -13.34 5.45 -12.52
C TYR A 43 -13.13 6.41 -13.68
N GLN A 44 -11.99 7.09 -13.66
CA GLN A 44 -11.68 8.11 -14.63
C GLN A 44 -10.71 7.52 -15.67
N PRO A 45 -10.78 7.95 -16.93
CA PRO A 45 -9.87 7.51 -17.99
C PRO A 45 -8.48 8.16 -17.83
N LYS A 46 -7.84 7.94 -16.68
CA LYS A 46 -6.48 8.40 -16.37
C LYS A 46 -5.76 7.36 -15.54
N ALA A 47 -4.47 7.18 -15.83
CA ALA A 47 -3.60 6.34 -15.01
C ALA A 47 -3.40 6.97 -13.63
N LYS A 48 -3.81 6.27 -12.57
CA LYS A 48 -3.45 6.61 -11.18
C LYS A 48 -2.19 5.84 -10.77
N ALA A 49 -1.52 6.30 -9.72
CA ALA A 49 -0.44 5.53 -9.11
C ALA A 49 -0.99 4.15 -8.65
N GLN A 50 -0.22 3.10 -8.88
CA GLN A 50 -0.58 1.71 -8.56
C GLN A 50 -1.87 1.21 -9.24
N ALA A 51 -2.33 1.86 -10.31
CA ALA A 51 -3.44 1.36 -11.12
C ALA A 51 -2.98 0.27 -12.09
N ALA A 52 -3.92 -0.61 -12.44
CA ALA A 52 -3.75 -1.54 -13.54
C ALA A 52 -3.70 -0.81 -14.89
N SER A 53 -3.07 -1.42 -15.89
CA SER A 53 -3.00 -0.94 -17.28
C SER A 53 -3.14 -2.10 -18.25
N GLU A 54 -4.04 -1.97 -19.23
CA GLU A 54 -4.18 -2.94 -20.33
C GLU A 54 -3.22 -2.65 -21.50
N PHE A 55 -2.64 -1.44 -21.53
CA PHE A 55 -1.74 -1.03 -22.61
C PHE A 55 -0.37 -1.71 -22.49
N TRP A 56 0.10 -1.97 -21.26
CA TRP A 56 1.42 -2.53 -21.02
C TRP A 56 1.37 -4.02 -20.68
N PRO A 57 2.33 -4.84 -21.17
CA PRO A 57 2.32 -6.29 -20.94
C PRO A 57 2.40 -6.75 -19.48
N ASP A 58 2.96 -5.91 -18.60
CA ASP A 58 3.13 -6.18 -17.17
C ASP A 58 1.91 -5.76 -16.32
N GLY A 59 0.85 -5.25 -16.96
CA GLY A 59 -0.39 -4.90 -16.28
C GLY A 59 -0.33 -3.65 -15.39
N MET A 60 0.81 -2.96 -15.34
CA MET A 60 1.04 -1.83 -14.43
C MET A 60 0.93 -0.48 -15.15
N ALA A 61 0.33 0.51 -14.51
CA ALA A 61 0.36 1.88 -15.01
C ALA A 61 1.69 2.61 -14.71
N GLN A 62 2.41 2.16 -13.68
CA GLN A 62 3.69 2.77 -13.25
C GLN A 62 4.84 2.29 -14.12
N ARG A 63 5.67 3.20 -14.63
CA ARG A 63 6.89 2.86 -15.39
C ARG A 63 8.13 3.20 -14.57
N LEU A 64 9.14 2.34 -14.66
CA LEU A 64 10.47 2.68 -14.15
C LEU A 64 11.04 3.85 -14.96
N PRO A 65 11.60 4.87 -14.32
CA PRO A 65 12.38 5.88 -15.03
C PRO A 65 13.55 5.23 -15.79
N PRO A 66 13.97 5.76 -16.94
CA PRO A 66 15.18 5.32 -17.61
C PRO A 66 16.39 5.39 -16.67
N GLU A 67 17.33 4.46 -16.84
CA GLU A 67 18.55 4.43 -16.03
C GLU A 67 19.35 5.73 -16.16
N GLY A 68 19.99 6.15 -15.07
CA GLY A 68 20.75 7.41 -15.01
C GLY A 68 19.89 8.68 -14.92
N THR A 69 18.56 8.58 -14.91
CA THR A 69 17.69 9.75 -14.73
C THR A 69 17.88 10.38 -13.34
N ILE A 70 18.16 11.68 -13.30
CA ILE A 70 18.22 12.46 -12.06
C ILE A 70 17.02 13.42 -12.04
N PRO A 71 16.12 13.32 -11.05
CA PRO A 71 14.98 14.23 -10.98
C PRO A 71 15.42 15.64 -10.60
N ARG A 72 14.66 16.65 -11.03
CA ARG A 72 14.87 18.04 -10.59
C ARG A 72 14.79 18.11 -9.06
N ASN A 73 15.78 18.75 -8.44
CA ASN A 73 15.95 18.82 -6.98
C ASN A 73 16.21 17.47 -6.26
N GLY A 74 16.56 16.40 -6.98
CA GLY A 74 16.97 15.13 -6.37
C GLY A 74 18.43 14.77 -6.60
N LEU A 75 19.26 15.75 -6.96
CA LEU A 75 20.70 15.55 -7.08
C LEU A 75 21.30 15.36 -5.68
N LYS A 76 21.89 14.18 -5.44
CA LYS A 76 22.45 13.77 -4.15
C LYS A 76 23.96 14.01 -4.11
N LEU A 77 24.38 15.28 -3.98
CA LEU A 77 25.82 15.65 -3.96
C LEU A 77 26.50 15.34 -2.63
N ASP A 78 25.80 15.50 -1.51
CA ASP A 78 26.35 15.23 -0.18
C ASP A 78 26.47 13.71 0.05
N SER A 79 27.66 13.16 -0.15
CA SER A 79 27.92 11.73 0.02
C SER A 79 27.79 11.30 1.49
N ALA A 80 28.12 12.16 2.44
CA ALA A 80 28.00 11.84 3.86
C ALA A 80 26.52 11.68 4.23
N PHE A 81 25.67 12.63 3.82
CA PHE A 81 24.23 12.60 4.11
C PHE A 81 23.46 11.51 3.35
N PHE A 82 23.71 11.36 2.05
CA PHE A 82 22.90 10.46 1.21
C PHE A 82 23.45 9.03 1.09
N ARG A 83 24.75 8.83 1.35
CA ARG A 83 25.43 7.52 1.16
C ARG A 83 26.18 7.04 2.40
N GLY A 84 26.41 7.88 3.41
CA GLY A 84 27.15 7.51 4.61
C GLY A 84 28.65 7.32 4.39
N VAL A 85 29.23 7.91 3.34
CA VAL A 85 30.66 7.79 3.01
C VAL A 85 31.32 9.15 2.78
N ASP A 86 32.61 9.25 3.14
CA ASP A 86 33.46 10.40 2.89
C ASP A 86 33.94 10.48 1.43
N ALA A 87 34.80 11.46 1.14
CA ALA A 87 35.35 11.68 -0.20
C ALA A 87 36.26 10.53 -0.69
N ASP A 88 36.87 9.78 0.23
CA ASP A 88 37.68 8.59 -0.08
C ASP A 88 36.80 7.33 -0.23
N GLY A 89 35.49 7.43 -0.01
CA GLY A 89 34.56 6.31 -0.02
C GLY A 89 34.55 5.49 1.29
N LYS A 90 35.15 5.99 2.37
CA LYS A 90 35.15 5.32 3.68
C LYS A 90 33.89 5.69 4.46
N PRO A 91 33.38 4.82 5.35
CA PRO A 91 32.25 5.14 6.20
C PRO A 91 32.51 6.39 7.05
N VAL A 92 31.53 7.30 7.10
CA VAL A 92 31.62 8.46 7.99
C VAL A 92 31.50 8.04 9.45
N THR A 93 32.23 8.73 10.33
CA THR A 93 32.26 8.41 11.78
C THR A 93 31.33 9.29 12.61
N GLN A 94 30.70 10.29 11.99
CA GLN A 94 29.79 11.23 12.63
C GLN A 94 28.51 11.38 11.81
N TYR A 95 27.41 11.69 12.48
CA TYR A 95 26.16 12.00 11.79
C TYR A 95 26.29 13.33 11.05
N PRO A 96 25.92 13.39 9.75
CA PRO A 96 26.00 14.61 8.94
C PRO A 96 24.86 15.60 9.24
N VAL A 97 24.03 15.31 10.23
CA VAL A 97 22.95 16.17 10.72
C VAL A 97 22.99 16.26 12.22
N GLU A 98 22.41 17.33 12.75
CA GLU A 98 22.23 17.50 14.18
C GLU A 98 21.30 16.41 14.74
N VAL A 99 21.75 15.74 15.79
CA VAL A 99 20.98 14.68 16.47
C VAL A 99 20.18 15.31 17.60
N THR A 100 18.99 15.79 17.27
CA THR A 100 18.03 16.32 18.25
C THR A 100 17.24 15.18 18.90
N LEU A 101 16.60 15.45 20.05
CA LEU A 101 15.71 14.47 20.68
C LEU A 101 14.55 14.07 19.76
N GLU A 102 13.97 15.02 19.03
CA GLU A 102 12.91 14.77 18.05
C GLU A 102 13.37 13.79 16.96
N LEU A 103 14.59 13.96 16.44
CA LEU A 103 15.15 13.05 15.45
C LEU A 103 15.34 11.64 16.03
N VAL A 104 15.78 11.53 17.28
CA VAL A 104 15.95 10.24 17.97
C VAL A 104 14.60 9.55 18.21
N GLU A 105 13.58 10.30 18.62
CA GLU A 105 12.22 9.76 18.82
C GLU A 105 11.61 9.25 17.51
N ARG A 106 11.78 10.01 16.43
CA ARG A 106 11.44 9.55 15.07
C ARG A 106 12.24 8.30 14.69
N GLY A 107 13.53 8.27 15.01
CA GLY A 107 14.40 7.12 14.78
C GLY A 107 13.88 5.85 15.46
N ARG A 108 13.47 5.95 16.73
CA ARG A 108 12.83 4.86 17.47
C ARG A 108 11.55 4.38 16.78
N GLU A 109 10.66 5.29 16.40
CA GLU A 109 9.42 4.95 15.70
C GLU A 109 9.70 4.20 14.39
N ARG A 110 10.68 4.66 13.59
CA ARG A 110 11.06 4.02 12.33
C ARG A 110 11.72 2.67 12.55
N TYR A 111 12.57 2.54 13.57
CA TYR A 111 13.18 1.27 13.94
C TYR A 111 12.12 0.23 14.36
N ASP A 112 11.13 0.64 15.16
CA ASP A 112 10.03 -0.23 15.60
C ASP A 112 9.16 -0.73 14.44
N ILE A 113 8.97 0.08 13.39
CA ILE A 113 8.19 -0.29 12.20
C ILE A 113 8.95 -1.27 11.29
N TYR A 114 10.22 -0.99 10.98
CA TYR A 114 10.94 -1.70 9.91
C TYR A 114 11.99 -2.69 10.42
N CYS A 115 12.69 -2.38 11.52
CA CYS A 115 13.86 -3.13 11.96
C CYS A 115 13.52 -4.14 13.07
N ALA A 116 12.69 -3.74 14.05
CA ALA A 116 12.38 -4.54 15.23
C ALA A 116 11.66 -5.86 14.91
N VAL A 117 11.02 -5.96 13.74
CA VAL A 117 10.36 -7.19 13.29
C VAL A 117 11.35 -8.36 13.20
N CYS A 118 12.61 -8.09 12.83
CA CYS A 118 13.70 -9.07 12.80
C CYS A 118 14.68 -8.89 13.96
N HIS A 119 15.03 -7.64 14.29
CA HIS A 119 16.09 -7.33 15.26
C HIS A 119 15.62 -7.14 16.70
N ASP A 120 14.30 -7.23 16.96
CA ASP A 120 13.61 -6.80 18.19
C ASP A 120 13.91 -5.37 18.63
N ARG A 121 13.20 -4.89 19.65
CA ARG A 121 13.31 -3.50 20.12
C ARG A 121 14.64 -3.16 20.81
N ALA A 122 15.34 -4.16 21.33
CA ALA A 122 16.65 -4.00 21.96
C ALA A 122 17.81 -4.26 20.98
N GLY A 123 17.55 -4.75 19.76
CA GLY A 123 18.58 -4.98 18.74
C GLY A 123 19.34 -6.30 18.90
N GLN A 124 18.82 -7.25 19.67
CA GLN A 124 19.47 -8.53 19.97
C GLN A 124 19.11 -9.66 18.99
N GLY A 125 18.31 -9.38 17.94
CA GLY A 125 18.01 -10.35 16.89
C GLY A 125 16.89 -11.36 17.23
N ARG A 126 16.13 -11.12 18.29
CA ARG A 126 15.02 -11.97 18.77
C ARG A 126 13.66 -11.46 18.30
N GLY A 127 13.60 -10.94 17.07
CA GLY A 127 12.36 -10.47 16.45
C GLY A 127 11.36 -11.60 16.19
N ILE A 128 10.14 -11.23 15.80
CA ILE A 128 9.06 -12.20 15.55
C ILE A 128 9.29 -13.05 14.29
N VAL A 129 10.02 -12.52 13.30
CA VAL A 129 10.36 -13.25 12.07
C VAL A 129 11.30 -14.43 12.34
N PRO A 130 12.48 -14.24 12.96
CA PRO A 130 13.41 -15.36 13.20
C PRO A 130 12.91 -16.37 14.25
N THR A 131 11.97 -16.00 15.11
CA THR A 131 11.43 -16.88 16.17
C THR A 131 10.29 -17.79 15.70
N ARG A 132 9.78 -17.60 14.48
CA ARG A 132 8.71 -18.41 13.86
C ARG A 132 9.20 -19.28 12.70
N GLY A 133 10.51 -19.55 12.64
CA GLY A 133 11.12 -20.50 11.71
C GLY A 133 10.93 -21.95 12.13
#